data_AF-A0A6A6W387-F1
#
_entry.id   AF-A0A6A6W387-F1
#
_cell.length_a   1.000
_cell.length_b   1.000
_cell.length_c   1.000
_cell.angle_alpha   90.00
_cell.angle_beta   90.00
_cell.angle_gamma   90.00
#
_symmetry.space_group_name_H-M   'P 1'
#
loop_
_entity.id
_entity.type
_entity.pdbx_description
1 polymer ?
#
loop_
_entity_poly.entity_id
_entity_poly.type
_entity_poly.pdbx_seq_one_letter_code
_entity_poly.pdbx_strand_id
1 'polypeptide(L)'
;MGTSNFWSACAIFGNSFENCPYSTYESCPTPTSMLETSLCFKEARDARHKGDINLDEYVNHIVAHYGTVKHDSDVEGKRPWFPIGFEHEVREIVLREDHQAVNETDMARVYDIFMSAFKGDSEIVRIQLKDLEHLEGQLLRPLVAVSTQEGFPKLFNVCLEKGFQPTEYIDQLSIMRSARRKHSLEWLEVLFNADFRNWKTNRENLCQWNTWSEIFRMGPECVRWWIDRGCRTKSARGLFEHDSTWPGVATFSVLLEEFGIDWFKDSGTLQIAARNKDLGTVALLLNAGADVNEEVTDWSRDVREHRAAPLTALHEALYARSEETVRYLVEHGARLPRKYVADPYNLVPKDVKVLMGLVESLGAIGSNTQL
;
A
#
# COMPACT_ATOMS: atom_id res chain seq x y z
N MET A 1 36.70 22.46 -18.32
CA MET A 1 35.57 23.13 -18.99
C MET A 1 34.38 22.19 -18.94
N GLY A 2 33.30 22.64 -18.29
CA GLY A 2 31.94 22.10 -18.43
C GLY A 2 31.64 20.75 -17.78
N THR A 3 31.37 20.75 -16.47
CA THR A 3 30.42 19.78 -15.88
C THR A 3 29.46 20.49 -14.93
N SER A 4 28.20 20.45 -15.32
CA SER A 4 27.01 20.84 -14.56
C SER A 4 26.73 19.80 -13.48
N ASN A 5 26.69 20.20 -12.21
CA ASN A 5 26.11 19.40 -11.14
C ASN A 5 24.79 20.03 -10.71
N PHE A 6 23.71 19.33 -11.05
CA PHE A 6 22.36 19.55 -10.56
C PHE A 6 22.23 18.94 -9.15
N TRP A 7 21.87 19.79 -8.21
CA TRP A 7 21.07 19.59 -6.99
C TRP A 7 21.15 18.23 -6.26
N SER A 8 21.72 18.29 -5.05
CA SER A 8 21.46 17.36 -3.96
C SER A 8 21.18 18.15 -2.68
N ALA A 9 20.43 17.51 -1.79
CA ALA A 9 20.11 17.85 -0.40
C ALA A 9 18.94 18.82 -0.14
N CYS A 10 17.78 18.20 0.09
CA CYS A 10 16.81 18.64 1.10
C CYS A 10 17.50 18.70 2.47
N ALA A 11 17.45 19.86 3.11
CA ALA A 11 17.68 20.00 4.54
C ALA A 11 16.92 21.22 5.07
N ILE A 12 16.08 20.96 6.08
CA ILE A 12 15.81 21.81 7.24
C ILE A 12 15.09 23.14 6.92
N PHE A 13 13.76 23.16 7.08
CA PHE A 13 13.07 24.38 7.51
C PHE A 13 12.68 24.24 8.98
N GLY A 14 13.50 24.87 9.82
CA GLY A 14 13.16 25.25 11.17
C GLY A 14 12.28 26.50 11.17
N ASN A 15 11.47 26.58 12.22
CA ASN A 15 10.52 27.63 12.54
C ASN A 15 11.09 29.06 12.48
N SER A 16 10.36 29.95 11.82
CA SER A 16 10.20 31.34 12.27
C SER A 16 8.89 31.92 11.72
N PHE A 17 7.78 31.62 12.39
CA PHE A 17 6.54 32.39 12.28
C PHE A 17 6.51 33.41 13.43
N GLU A 18 7.10 34.58 13.20
CA GLU A 18 6.77 35.78 13.95
C GLU A 18 6.05 36.75 12.99
N ASN A 19 4.90 37.27 13.45
CA ASN A 19 4.06 38.31 12.86
C ASN A 19 2.98 37.88 11.85
N CYS A 20 1.86 37.36 12.38
CA CYS A 20 0.54 37.59 11.78
C CYS A 20 -0.19 38.67 12.60
N PRO A 21 -0.64 39.79 12.00
CA PRO A 21 -1.44 40.78 12.70
C PRO A 21 -2.83 40.20 12.95
N TYR A 22 -3.38 40.48 14.14
CA TYR A 22 -4.74 40.12 14.54
C TYR A 22 -5.75 40.49 13.46
N SER A 23 -6.24 39.46 12.75
CA SER A 23 -7.42 39.55 11.90
C SER A 23 -8.63 39.61 12.82
N THR A 24 -9.47 40.61 12.59
CA THR A 24 -10.78 40.77 13.21
C THR A 24 -11.60 39.51 12.95
N TYR A 25 -12.05 38.84 14.01
CA TYR A 25 -13.03 37.76 13.93
C TYR A 25 -14.31 38.29 13.28
N GLU A 26 -14.44 38.13 11.96
CA GLU A 26 -15.72 38.19 11.30
C GLU A 26 -16.56 37.03 11.84
N SER A 27 -17.75 37.37 12.34
CA SER A 27 -18.72 36.43 12.87
C SER A 27 -18.97 35.30 11.87
N CYS A 28 -18.85 34.04 12.32
CA CYS A 28 -19.20 32.88 11.50
C CYS A 28 -20.60 33.09 10.88
N PRO A 29 -20.76 32.85 9.57
CA PRO A 29 -22.05 33.02 8.91
C PRO A 29 -23.13 32.19 9.60
N THR A 30 -24.33 32.76 9.74
CA THR A 30 -25.45 32.06 10.36
C THR A 30 -25.90 30.89 9.48
N PRO A 31 -26.33 29.76 10.06
CA PRO A 31 -26.65 28.54 9.31
C PRO A 31 -27.64 28.72 8.16
N THR A 32 -28.55 29.68 8.25
CA THR A 32 -29.60 29.93 7.26
C THR A 32 -29.06 30.53 5.95
N SER A 33 -27.92 31.25 5.95
CA SER A 33 -27.32 31.74 4.70
C SER A 33 -26.41 30.70 4.02
N MET A 34 -26.21 29.53 4.63
CA MET A 34 -25.32 28.49 4.10
C MET A 34 -25.98 27.59 3.05
N LEU A 35 -27.32 27.55 2.99
CA LEU A 35 -28.04 26.64 2.10
C LEU A 35 -28.08 27.10 0.63
N GLU A 36 -27.92 28.40 0.35
CA GLU A 36 -28.03 28.94 -1.02
C GLU A 36 -26.73 28.84 -1.84
N THR A 37 -25.58 28.53 -1.22
CA THR A 37 -24.26 28.55 -1.88
C THR A 37 -23.51 27.22 -1.79
N SER A 38 -24.19 26.12 -1.44
CA SER A 38 -23.52 24.82 -1.38
C SER A 38 -22.98 24.39 -2.75
N LEU A 39 -21.87 23.65 -2.75
CA LEU A 39 -21.32 22.99 -3.93
C LEU A 39 -21.84 21.55 -4.02
N CYS A 40 -21.96 21.00 -5.24
CA CYS A 40 -22.17 19.56 -5.38
C CYS A 40 -20.93 18.77 -4.93
N PHE A 41 -21.05 17.46 -4.70
CA PHE A 41 -19.96 16.63 -4.17
C PHE A 41 -18.67 16.74 -4.98
N LYS A 42 -18.78 16.72 -6.31
CA LYS A 42 -17.61 16.83 -7.20
C LYS A 42 -16.97 18.21 -7.15
N GLU A 43 -17.78 19.27 -7.17
CA GLU A 43 -17.28 20.65 -7.13
C GLU A 43 -16.56 20.93 -5.81
N ALA A 44 -17.13 20.51 -4.67
CA ALA A 44 -16.51 20.64 -3.36
C ALA A 44 -15.16 19.90 -3.31
N ARG A 45 -15.11 18.66 -3.80
CA ARG A 45 -13.88 17.86 -3.88
C ARG A 45 -12.82 18.54 -4.75
N ASP A 46 -13.19 18.96 -5.94
CA ASP A 46 -12.26 19.58 -6.89
C ASP A 46 -11.71 20.90 -6.35
N ALA A 47 -12.58 21.74 -5.78
CA ALA A 47 -12.18 22.99 -5.13
C ALA A 47 -11.21 22.73 -3.97
N ARG A 48 -11.47 21.71 -3.13
CA ARG A 48 -10.58 21.33 -2.03
C ARG A 48 -9.21 20.86 -2.52
N HIS A 49 -9.15 20.06 -3.59
CA HIS A 49 -7.90 19.59 -4.18
C HIS A 49 -7.09 20.70 -4.83
N LYS A 50 -7.76 21.68 -5.43
CA LYS A 50 -7.12 22.88 -6.00
C LYS A 50 -6.66 23.87 -4.94
N GLY A 51 -7.19 23.76 -3.72
CA GLY A 51 -6.93 24.71 -2.64
C GLY A 51 -7.80 25.98 -2.73
N ASP A 52 -8.87 25.94 -3.53
CA ASP A 52 -9.83 27.05 -3.68
C ASP A 52 -10.71 27.20 -2.44
N ILE A 53 -10.92 26.10 -1.70
CA ILE A 53 -11.59 26.07 -0.41
C ILE A 53 -10.74 25.29 0.62
N ASN A 54 -10.88 25.67 1.88
CA ASN A 54 -10.23 25.00 3.00
C ASN A 54 -11.03 23.76 3.47
N LEU A 55 -10.55 23.07 4.52
CA LEU A 55 -11.21 21.86 5.04
C LEU A 55 -12.58 22.16 5.68
N ASP A 56 -12.70 23.28 6.40
CA ASP A 56 -13.92 23.71 7.08
C ASP A 56 -15.04 23.97 6.05
N GLU A 57 -14.73 24.78 5.02
CA GLU A 57 -15.61 25.05 3.89
C GLU A 57 -16.00 23.76 3.15
N TYR A 58 -15.03 22.86 2.91
CA TYR A 58 -15.28 21.58 2.27
C TYR A 58 -16.24 20.71 3.07
N VAL A 59 -16.01 20.51 4.38
CA VAL A 59 -16.89 19.69 5.23
C VAL A 59 -18.27 20.34 5.34
N ASN A 60 -18.36 21.67 5.43
CA ASN A 60 -19.63 22.40 5.41
C ASN A 60 -20.44 22.09 4.14
N HIS A 61 -19.81 22.15 2.97
CA HIS A 61 -20.48 21.79 1.71
C HIS A 61 -20.97 20.34 1.71
N ILE A 62 -20.19 19.39 2.20
CA ILE A 62 -20.58 17.98 2.24
C ILE A 62 -21.74 17.74 3.22
N VAL A 63 -21.70 18.36 4.40
CA VAL A 63 -22.73 18.20 5.45
C VAL A 63 -24.06 18.81 5.04
N ALA A 64 -24.07 19.88 4.25
CA ALA A 64 -25.30 20.48 3.75
C ALA A 64 -26.22 19.48 3.01
N HIS A 65 -25.65 18.45 2.37
CA HIS A 65 -26.41 17.39 1.69
C HIS A 65 -27.13 16.42 2.63
N TYR A 66 -26.73 16.32 3.91
CA TYR A 66 -27.49 15.54 4.90
C TYR A 66 -28.87 16.15 5.18
N GLY A 67 -29.00 17.47 5.03
CA GLY A 67 -30.26 18.18 5.13
C GLY A 67 -31.11 18.00 3.86
N THR A 68 -31.45 19.12 3.23
CA THR A 68 -32.34 19.15 2.06
C THR A 68 -31.65 19.55 0.76
N VAL A 69 -30.36 19.90 0.81
CA VAL A 69 -29.61 20.35 -0.37
C VAL A 69 -29.42 19.19 -1.34
N LYS A 70 -29.81 19.41 -2.60
CA LYS A 70 -29.59 18.48 -3.71
C LYS A 70 -29.20 19.28 -4.95
N HIS A 71 -28.18 18.81 -5.66
CA HIS A 71 -27.75 19.41 -6.93
C HIS A 71 -28.13 18.51 -8.11
N ASP A 72 -28.48 19.13 -9.24
CA ASP A 72 -28.81 18.42 -10.49
C ASP A 72 -27.69 17.51 -10.99
N SER A 73 -26.43 17.84 -10.66
CA SER A 73 -25.23 17.06 -10.99
C SER A 73 -25.08 15.78 -10.16
N ASP A 74 -25.75 15.69 -9.01
CA ASP A 74 -25.70 14.55 -8.11
C ASP A 74 -26.80 13.51 -8.40
N VAL A 75 -27.79 13.88 -9.23
CA VAL A 75 -28.88 13.00 -9.66
C VAL A 75 -28.33 11.76 -10.38
N GLU A 76 -28.92 10.60 -10.07
CA GLU A 76 -28.56 9.32 -10.68
C GLU A 76 -28.58 9.40 -12.22
N GLY A 77 -27.59 8.79 -12.88
CA GLY A 77 -27.39 8.86 -14.34
C GLY A 77 -26.64 10.09 -14.85
N LYS A 78 -26.53 11.16 -14.06
CA LYS A 78 -25.65 12.32 -14.35
C LYS A 78 -24.38 12.33 -13.49
N ARG A 79 -24.30 11.42 -12.52
CA ARG A 79 -23.22 11.34 -11.55
C ARG A 79 -21.87 11.17 -12.25
N PRO A 80 -20.94 12.11 -12.08
CA PRO A 80 -19.57 11.90 -12.52
C PRO A 80 -18.96 10.73 -11.72
N TRP A 81 -18.11 9.95 -12.38
CA TRP A 81 -17.27 8.99 -11.67
C TRP A 81 -16.27 9.76 -10.80
N PHE A 82 -16.11 9.31 -9.56
CA PHE A 82 -15.04 9.79 -8.70
C PHE A 82 -14.47 8.65 -7.85
N PRO A 83 -13.19 8.73 -7.45
CA PRO A 83 -12.58 7.74 -6.57
C PRO A 83 -13.35 7.62 -5.25
N ILE A 84 -13.47 6.37 -4.76
CA ILE A 84 -14.01 6.03 -3.42
C ILE A 84 -13.28 6.87 -2.36
N GLY A 85 -14.04 7.50 -1.46
CA GLY A 85 -13.56 8.46 -0.47
C GLY A 85 -14.70 8.99 0.42
N PHE A 86 -14.41 9.95 1.29
CA PHE A 86 -15.38 10.50 2.26
C PHE A 86 -16.66 11.02 1.59
N GLU A 87 -16.52 11.89 0.58
CA GLU A 87 -17.64 12.46 -0.16
C GLU A 87 -18.44 11.40 -0.92
N HIS A 88 -17.79 10.29 -1.32
CA HIS A 88 -18.48 9.16 -1.95
C HIS A 88 -19.42 8.49 -1.00
N GLU A 89 -18.93 8.12 0.17
CA GLU A 89 -19.76 7.45 1.17
C GLU A 89 -20.94 8.33 1.59
N VAL A 90 -20.71 9.63 1.82
CA VAL A 90 -21.81 10.56 2.12
C VAL A 90 -22.82 10.61 0.98
N ARG A 91 -22.36 10.75 -0.27
CA ARG A 91 -23.25 10.78 -1.44
C ARG A 91 -24.11 9.52 -1.54
N GLU A 92 -23.53 8.34 -1.36
CA GLU A 92 -24.26 7.06 -1.45
C GLU A 92 -25.28 6.86 -0.31
N ILE A 93 -25.20 7.66 0.76
CA ILE A 93 -26.17 7.67 1.86
C ILE A 93 -27.28 8.68 1.58
N VAL A 94 -26.94 9.95 1.37
CA VAL A 94 -27.93 11.04 1.30
C VAL A 94 -28.78 11.01 0.02
N LEU A 95 -28.31 10.30 -1.02
CA LEU A 95 -29.05 10.12 -2.27
C LEU A 95 -29.91 8.86 -2.31
N ARG A 96 -29.98 8.06 -1.23
CA ARG A 96 -30.91 6.92 -1.18
C ARG A 96 -32.35 7.41 -1.12
N GLU A 97 -33.27 6.62 -1.68
CA GLU A 97 -34.70 6.95 -1.67
C GLU A 97 -35.29 6.98 -0.24
N ASP A 98 -34.72 6.20 0.67
CA ASP A 98 -35.14 6.11 2.07
C ASP A 98 -34.40 7.07 3.00
N HIS A 99 -33.51 7.92 2.47
CA HIS A 99 -32.81 8.92 3.28
C HIS A 99 -33.77 9.98 3.83
N GLN A 100 -33.72 10.17 5.15
CA GLN A 100 -34.46 11.24 5.82
C GLN A 100 -33.53 12.42 6.08
N ALA A 101 -33.96 13.61 5.66
CA ALA A 101 -33.22 14.84 5.90
C ALA A 101 -32.94 15.03 7.39
N VAL A 102 -31.67 15.27 7.71
CA VAL A 102 -31.21 15.53 9.08
C VAL A 102 -31.63 16.95 9.48
N ASN A 103 -32.15 17.11 10.69
CA ASN A 103 -32.55 18.44 11.19
C ASN A 103 -31.31 19.33 11.42
N GLU A 104 -31.53 20.65 11.51
CA GLU A 104 -30.45 21.64 11.62
C GLU A 104 -29.55 21.43 12.85
N THR A 105 -30.12 21.01 13.99
CA THR A 105 -29.35 20.74 15.22
C THR A 105 -28.45 19.53 15.06
N ASP A 106 -28.96 18.44 14.48
CA ASP A 106 -28.17 17.24 14.22
C ASP A 106 -27.14 17.48 13.10
N MET A 107 -27.44 18.32 12.09
CA MET A 107 -26.46 18.68 11.06
C MET A 107 -25.23 19.38 11.65
N ALA A 108 -25.42 20.32 12.59
CA ALA A 108 -24.30 20.96 13.29
C ALA A 108 -23.44 19.93 14.04
N ARG A 109 -24.06 18.92 14.65
CA ARG A 109 -23.33 17.83 15.33
C ARG A 109 -22.61 16.92 14.35
N VAL A 110 -23.23 16.60 13.21
CA VAL A 110 -22.60 15.82 12.12
C VAL A 110 -21.38 16.57 11.58
N TYR A 111 -21.48 17.88 11.41
CA TYR A 111 -20.36 18.75 11.06
C TYR A 111 -19.20 18.63 12.07
N ASP A 112 -19.48 18.81 13.36
CA ASP A 112 -18.47 18.73 14.41
C ASP A 112 -17.80 17.35 14.46
N ILE A 113 -18.57 16.27 14.24
CA ILE A 113 -18.05 14.90 14.16
C ILE A 113 -17.06 14.75 13.01
N PHE A 114 -17.41 15.19 11.80
CA PHE A 114 -16.52 15.06 10.65
C PHE A 114 -15.28 15.95 10.79
N MET A 115 -15.43 17.17 11.31
CA MET A 115 -14.28 18.03 11.59
C MET A 115 -13.32 17.40 12.61
N SER A 116 -13.86 16.79 13.68
CA SER A 116 -13.06 16.06 14.67
C SER A 116 -12.40 14.82 14.06
N ALA A 117 -13.10 14.12 13.17
CA ALA A 117 -12.57 12.97 12.45
C ALA A 117 -11.38 13.34 11.54
N PHE A 118 -11.47 14.42 10.77
CA PHE A 118 -10.38 14.91 9.92
C PHE A 118 -9.18 15.44 10.71
N LYS A 119 -9.38 15.87 11.96
CA LYS A 119 -8.30 16.23 12.89
C LYS A 119 -7.66 15.02 13.58
N GLY A 120 -8.26 13.83 13.45
CA GLY A 120 -7.80 12.61 14.12
C GLY A 120 -8.25 12.50 15.59
N ASP A 121 -9.18 13.33 16.04
CA ASP A 121 -9.69 13.41 17.41
C ASP A 121 -10.70 12.28 17.70
N SER A 122 -10.23 11.04 17.59
CA SER A 122 -11.06 9.82 17.70
C SER A 122 -11.88 9.72 19.00
N GLU A 123 -11.37 10.25 20.12
CA GLU A 123 -12.12 10.25 21.38
C GLU A 123 -13.27 11.26 21.39
N ILE A 124 -13.09 12.42 20.76
CA ILE A 124 -14.17 13.40 20.59
C ILE A 124 -15.27 12.80 19.70
N VAL A 125 -14.87 12.18 18.58
CA VAL A 125 -15.81 11.45 17.69
C VAL A 125 -16.57 10.36 18.47
N ARG A 126 -15.88 9.57 19.30
CA ARG A 126 -16.49 8.52 20.13
C ARG A 126 -17.55 9.08 21.08
N ILE A 127 -17.27 10.22 21.72
CA ILE A 127 -18.23 10.88 22.63
C ILE A 127 -19.43 11.40 21.84
N GLN A 128 -19.19 12.15 20.77
CA GLN A 128 -20.25 12.78 19.97
C GLN A 128 -21.16 11.76 19.28
N LEU A 129 -20.64 10.61 18.85
CA LEU A 129 -21.47 9.54 18.27
C LEU A 129 -22.50 8.97 19.26
N LYS A 130 -22.27 9.07 20.58
CA LYS A 130 -23.27 8.63 21.58
C LYS A 130 -24.52 9.53 21.57
N ASP A 131 -24.38 10.79 21.17
CA ASP A 131 -25.49 11.74 21.14
C ASP A 131 -26.29 11.65 19.83
N LEU A 132 -25.86 10.82 18.88
CA LEU A 132 -26.46 10.64 17.55
C LEU A 132 -26.66 9.16 17.19
N GLU A 133 -27.07 8.32 18.16
CA GLU A 133 -27.30 6.88 17.92
C GLU A 133 -28.30 6.61 16.79
N HIS A 134 -29.28 7.50 16.58
CA HIS A 134 -30.26 7.38 15.49
C HIS A 134 -29.65 7.60 14.09
N LEU A 135 -28.47 8.22 13.99
CA LEU A 135 -27.75 8.46 12.74
C LEU A 135 -26.52 7.57 12.57
N GLU A 136 -26.21 6.70 13.53
CA GLU A 136 -24.97 5.92 13.55
C GLU A 136 -24.73 5.16 12.23
N GLY A 137 -25.75 4.47 11.72
CA GLY A 137 -25.68 3.74 10.45
C GLY A 137 -25.35 4.62 9.23
N GLN A 138 -25.65 5.92 9.27
CA GLN A 138 -25.34 6.89 8.21
C GLN A 138 -23.92 7.47 8.36
N LEU A 139 -23.37 7.51 9.58
CA LEU A 139 -22.09 8.20 9.82
C LEU A 139 -20.88 7.26 9.75
N LEU A 140 -21.05 5.97 10.04
CA LEU A 140 -19.92 5.04 10.15
C LEU A 140 -19.14 4.87 8.84
N ARG A 141 -19.80 4.70 7.70
CA ARG A 141 -19.11 4.53 6.41
C ARG A 141 -18.27 5.76 6.02
N PRO A 142 -18.82 7.00 6.08
CA PRO A 142 -18.02 8.21 5.90
C PRO A 142 -16.84 8.32 6.88
N LEU A 143 -17.04 8.00 8.16
CA LEU A 143 -15.96 8.02 9.15
C LEU A 143 -14.86 7.00 8.86
N VAL A 144 -15.22 5.80 8.38
CA VAL A 144 -14.25 4.82 7.89
C VAL A 144 -13.48 5.36 6.69
N ALA A 145 -14.14 6.02 5.74
CA ALA A 145 -13.46 6.65 4.61
C ALA A 145 -12.47 7.75 5.05
N VAL A 146 -12.85 8.62 6.01
CA VAL A 146 -11.92 9.60 6.60
C VAL A 146 -10.76 8.89 7.29
N SER A 147 -11.05 7.88 8.13
CA SER A 147 -10.01 7.16 8.87
C SER A 147 -8.99 6.51 7.93
N THR A 148 -9.44 5.91 6.83
CA THR A 148 -8.59 5.23 5.86
C THR A 148 -7.84 6.22 4.96
N GLN A 149 -8.48 7.30 4.52
CA GLN A 149 -7.83 8.33 3.71
C GLN A 149 -6.71 9.03 4.48
N GLU A 150 -7.01 9.46 5.70
CA GLU A 150 -6.08 10.24 6.53
C GLU A 150 -5.10 9.34 7.31
N GLY A 151 -5.45 8.06 7.50
CA GLY A 151 -4.63 7.06 8.15
C GLY A 151 -4.75 7.06 9.68
N PHE A 152 -5.96 7.23 10.21
CA PHE A 152 -6.27 7.27 11.64
C PHE A 152 -6.81 5.93 12.17
N PRO A 153 -5.96 4.99 12.61
CA PRO A 153 -6.39 3.67 13.06
C PRO A 153 -7.31 3.73 14.28
N LYS A 154 -7.10 4.67 15.20
CA LYS A 154 -7.97 4.85 16.38
C LYS A 154 -9.39 5.26 15.99
N LEU A 155 -9.54 6.12 14.98
CA LEU A 155 -10.85 6.49 14.45
C LEU A 155 -11.54 5.29 13.79
N PHE A 156 -10.78 4.49 13.04
CA PHE A 156 -11.30 3.24 12.48
C PHE A 156 -11.77 2.28 13.58
N ASN A 157 -11.00 2.15 14.67
CA ASN A 157 -11.39 1.34 15.83
C ASN A 157 -12.69 1.83 16.47
N VAL A 158 -12.89 3.15 16.59
CA VAL A 158 -14.18 3.71 17.06
C VAL A 158 -15.33 3.27 16.16
N CYS A 159 -15.14 3.24 14.83
CA CYS A 159 -16.17 2.78 13.91
C CYS A 159 -16.49 1.29 14.12
N LEU A 160 -15.48 0.45 14.34
CA LEU A 160 -15.66 -0.98 14.61
C LEU A 160 -16.40 -1.23 15.94
N GLU A 161 -16.05 -0.51 17.01
CA GLU A 161 -16.74 -0.58 18.31
C GLU A 161 -18.22 -0.19 18.19
N LYS A 162 -18.53 0.69 17.24
CA LYS A 162 -19.87 1.14 16.85
C LYS A 162 -20.55 0.21 15.84
N GLY A 163 -20.03 -1.00 15.67
CA GLY A 163 -20.68 -2.03 14.86
C GLY A 163 -20.49 -1.89 13.36
N PHE A 164 -19.57 -1.03 12.88
CA PHE A 164 -19.15 -1.09 11.48
C PHE A 164 -18.59 -2.48 11.17
N GLN A 165 -19.09 -3.11 10.12
CA GLN A 165 -18.63 -4.40 9.63
C GLN A 165 -18.08 -4.23 8.21
N PRO A 166 -16.80 -4.52 7.93
CA PRO A 166 -16.24 -4.47 6.58
C PRO A 166 -16.73 -5.68 5.76
N THR A 167 -17.95 -5.58 5.23
CA THR A 167 -18.65 -6.69 4.56
C THR A 167 -18.20 -6.90 3.12
N GLU A 168 -17.73 -5.85 2.42
CA GLU A 168 -17.35 -5.97 1.01
C GLU A 168 -15.83 -6.14 0.83
N TYR A 169 -15.44 -6.91 -0.19
CA TYR A 169 -14.04 -7.12 -0.54
C TYR A 169 -13.31 -5.81 -0.86
N ILE A 170 -14.01 -4.86 -1.49
CA ILE A 170 -13.45 -3.56 -1.88
C ILE A 170 -13.08 -2.74 -0.64
N ASP A 171 -13.93 -2.75 0.40
CA ASP A 171 -13.65 -2.10 1.68
C ASP A 171 -12.37 -2.65 2.29
N GLN A 172 -12.24 -3.97 2.31
CA GLN A 172 -11.11 -4.64 2.92
C GLN A 172 -9.78 -4.32 2.22
N LEU A 173 -9.77 -4.27 0.88
CA LEU A 173 -8.57 -3.92 0.14
C LEU A 173 -8.21 -2.43 0.29
N SER A 174 -9.21 -1.55 0.34
CA SER A 174 -9.01 -0.13 0.59
C SER A 174 -8.38 0.11 1.96
N ILE A 175 -8.93 -0.51 3.01
CA ILE A 175 -8.43 -0.45 4.38
C ILE A 175 -6.97 -0.93 4.46
N MET A 176 -6.64 -2.07 3.81
CA MET A 176 -5.25 -2.56 3.76
C MET A 176 -4.30 -1.62 3.03
N ARG A 177 -4.73 -1.03 1.91
CA ARG A 177 -3.92 -0.05 1.17
C ARG A 177 -3.66 1.21 1.98
N SER A 178 -4.61 1.61 2.82
CA SER A 178 -4.46 2.73 3.75
C SER A 178 -3.48 2.41 4.88
N ALA A 179 -3.59 1.25 5.51
CA ALA A 179 -2.62 0.77 6.48
C ALA A 179 -1.19 0.76 5.89
N ARG A 180 -1.07 0.32 4.62
CA ARG A 180 0.18 0.32 3.88
C ARG A 180 0.81 1.69 3.73
N ARG A 181 0.07 2.70 3.26
CA ARG A 181 0.60 4.05 2.99
C ARG A 181 1.23 4.71 4.22
N LYS A 182 0.84 4.28 5.42
CA LYS A 182 1.28 4.86 6.68
C LYS A 182 2.30 4.00 7.43
N HIS A 183 2.65 2.81 6.93
CA HIS A 183 3.61 1.88 7.55
C HIS A 183 3.33 1.65 9.04
N SER A 184 2.06 1.57 9.42
CA SER A 184 1.64 1.70 10.82
C SER A 184 1.29 0.36 11.44
N LEU A 185 2.06 -0.04 12.46
CA LEU A 185 1.76 -1.18 13.34
C LEU A 185 0.40 -1.01 14.04
N GLU A 186 0.01 0.22 14.33
CA GLU A 186 -1.25 0.53 15.01
C GLU A 186 -2.45 0.11 14.15
N TRP A 187 -2.37 0.26 12.83
CA TRP A 187 -3.40 -0.27 11.92
C TRP A 187 -3.50 -1.79 12.00
N LEU A 188 -2.37 -2.50 12.05
CA LEU A 188 -2.38 -3.96 12.16
C LEU A 188 -2.98 -4.43 13.49
N GLU A 189 -2.65 -3.76 14.60
CA GLU A 189 -3.25 -4.04 15.91
C GLU A 189 -4.77 -3.83 15.88
N VAL A 190 -5.26 -2.71 15.34
CA VAL A 190 -6.71 -2.46 15.25
C VAL A 190 -7.40 -3.54 14.41
N LEU A 191 -6.87 -3.84 13.22
CA LEU A 191 -7.46 -4.84 12.32
C LEU A 191 -7.47 -6.23 12.94
N PHE A 192 -6.38 -6.64 13.59
CA PHE A 192 -6.30 -7.96 14.22
C PHE A 192 -7.19 -8.07 15.45
N ASN A 193 -7.27 -7.03 16.28
CA ASN A 193 -8.16 -7.04 17.45
C ASN A 193 -9.63 -7.06 17.05
N ALA A 194 -9.97 -6.45 15.92
CA ALA A 194 -11.30 -6.52 15.30
C ALA A 194 -11.61 -7.84 14.59
N ASP A 195 -10.69 -8.82 14.62
CA ASP A 195 -10.78 -10.07 13.87
C ASP A 195 -11.05 -9.84 12.38
N PHE A 196 -10.44 -8.80 11.80
CA PHE A 196 -10.61 -8.43 10.41
C PHE A 196 -10.30 -9.63 9.51
N ARG A 197 -11.21 -9.99 8.59
CA ARG A 197 -11.12 -11.19 7.75
C ARG A 197 -10.90 -12.49 8.53
N ASN A 198 -11.36 -12.57 9.78
CA ASN A 198 -11.11 -13.69 10.68
C ASN A 198 -9.61 -13.90 10.96
N TRP A 199 -8.77 -12.86 11.01
CA TRP A 199 -7.34 -13.01 11.26
C TRP A 199 -6.98 -13.60 12.62
N LYS A 200 -7.80 -13.31 13.64
CA LYS A 200 -7.63 -13.81 15.00
C LYS A 200 -8.22 -15.21 15.15
N THR A 201 -9.35 -15.49 14.48
CA THR A 201 -10.07 -16.77 14.60
C THR A 201 -9.68 -17.82 13.55
N ASN A 202 -9.14 -17.41 12.41
CA ASN A 202 -8.69 -18.29 11.33
C ASN A 202 -7.25 -17.94 10.90
N ARG A 203 -6.30 -18.78 11.34
CA ARG A 203 -4.87 -18.63 11.01
C ARG A 203 -4.58 -18.73 9.52
N GLU A 204 -5.37 -19.47 8.74
CA GLU A 204 -5.17 -19.56 7.30
C GLU A 204 -5.42 -18.22 6.62
N ASN A 205 -6.40 -17.46 7.11
CA ASN A 205 -6.71 -16.12 6.60
C ASN A 205 -5.59 -15.11 6.89
N LEU A 206 -4.93 -15.24 8.04
CA LEU A 206 -3.73 -14.46 8.39
C LEU A 206 -2.57 -14.75 7.43
N CYS A 207 -2.47 -15.99 6.93
CA CYS A 207 -1.37 -16.45 6.08
C CYS A 207 -1.64 -16.36 4.58
N GLN A 208 -2.77 -15.77 4.15
CA GLN A 208 -3.10 -15.68 2.73
C GLN A 208 -2.08 -14.81 1.98
N TRP A 209 -1.75 -15.24 0.77
CA TRP A 209 -0.77 -14.58 -0.10
C TRP A 209 -1.08 -13.09 -0.36
N ASN A 210 -2.35 -12.75 -0.58
CA ASN A 210 -2.80 -11.38 -0.80
C ASN A 210 -2.60 -10.45 0.42
N THR A 211 -2.45 -11.04 1.61
CA THR A 211 -2.22 -10.27 2.84
C THR A 211 -0.72 -10.07 3.02
N TRP A 212 0.08 -11.12 2.80
CA TRP A 212 1.54 -11.01 2.77
C TRP A 212 2.05 -9.91 1.83
N SER A 213 1.50 -9.80 0.62
CA SER A 213 1.92 -8.76 -0.34
C SER A 213 1.72 -7.33 0.18
N GLU A 214 0.69 -7.09 1.00
CA GLU A 214 0.45 -5.77 1.59
C GLU A 214 1.34 -5.55 2.83
N ILE A 215 1.53 -6.58 3.67
CA ILE A 215 2.41 -6.53 4.84
C ILE A 215 3.88 -6.30 4.45
N PHE A 216 4.36 -6.96 3.39
CA PHE A 216 5.70 -6.75 2.85
C PHE A 216 5.97 -5.30 2.48
N ARG A 217 4.98 -4.60 1.94
CA ARG A 217 5.09 -3.18 1.60
C ARG A 217 5.02 -2.26 2.83
N MET A 218 4.60 -2.77 3.98
CA MET A 218 4.59 -2.01 5.24
C MET A 218 5.97 -1.98 5.92
N GLY A 219 6.86 -2.92 5.59
CA GLY A 219 8.25 -2.95 6.06
C GLY A 219 8.53 -3.97 7.16
N PRO A 220 9.80 -4.04 7.63
CA PRO A 220 10.30 -5.15 8.46
C PRO A 220 9.58 -5.27 9.81
N GLU A 221 9.26 -4.16 10.48
CA GLU A 221 8.57 -4.21 11.78
C GLU A 221 7.15 -4.75 11.66
N CYS A 222 6.44 -4.38 10.59
CA CYS A 222 5.11 -4.93 10.31
C CYS A 222 5.17 -6.42 9.97
N VAL A 223 6.22 -6.86 9.27
CA VAL A 223 6.45 -8.28 9.00
C VAL A 223 6.75 -9.06 10.27
N ARG A 224 7.62 -8.54 11.16
CA ARG A 224 7.90 -9.17 12.46
C ARG A 224 6.62 -9.29 13.28
N TRP A 225 5.87 -8.19 13.40
CA TRP A 225 4.58 -8.17 14.07
C TRP A 225 3.62 -9.22 13.50
N TRP A 226 3.57 -9.35 12.17
CA TRP A 226 2.69 -10.30 11.48
C TRP A 226 3.06 -11.76 11.80
N ILE A 227 4.36 -12.04 11.81
CA ILE A 227 4.93 -13.34 12.18
C ILE A 227 4.64 -13.63 13.66
N ASP A 228 4.85 -12.69 14.58
CA ASP A 228 4.62 -12.88 16.01
C ASP A 228 3.17 -13.31 16.35
N ARG A 229 2.21 -12.97 15.49
CA ARG A 229 0.80 -13.38 15.67
C ARG A 229 0.45 -14.72 15.05
N GLY A 230 1.46 -15.50 14.69
CA GLY A 230 1.33 -16.88 14.24
C GLY A 230 1.16 -17.02 12.74
N CYS A 231 1.41 -15.97 11.96
CA CYS A 231 1.50 -16.11 10.51
C CYS A 231 2.73 -16.96 10.17
N ARG A 232 2.51 -18.13 9.58
CA ARG A 232 3.57 -19.06 9.18
C ARG A 232 3.24 -19.64 7.81
N THR A 233 4.20 -19.61 6.90
CA THR A 233 4.14 -20.38 5.64
C THR A 233 5.25 -21.42 5.66
N LYS A 234 5.04 -22.54 4.97
CA LYS A 234 6.03 -23.63 4.91
C LYS A 234 7.24 -23.30 4.03
N SER A 235 7.09 -22.33 3.15
CA SER A 235 8.11 -21.90 2.18
C SER A 235 7.85 -20.46 1.75
N ALA A 236 8.91 -19.79 1.29
CA ALA A 236 8.89 -18.51 0.60
C ALA A 236 8.28 -18.57 -0.81
N ARG A 237 8.10 -19.77 -1.37
CA ARG A 237 7.61 -19.95 -2.76
C ARG A 237 6.26 -19.26 -2.96
N GLY A 238 6.15 -18.47 -4.03
CA GLY A 238 4.94 -17.72 -4.35
C GLY A 238 4.84 -16.34 -3.70
N LEU A 239 5.59 -16.07 -2.64
CA LEU A 239 5.45 -14.82 -1.88
C LEU A 239 6.04 -13.60 -2.60
N PHE A 240 7.04 -13.81 -3.46
CA PHE A 240 7.81 -12.73 -4.10
C PHE A 240 7.71 -12.73 -5.64
N GLU A 241 6.77 -13.49 -6.21
CA GLU A 241 6.66 -13.66 -7.67
C GLU A 241 6.44 -12.34 -8.43
N HIS A 242 5.82 -11.35 -7.79
CA HIS A 242 5.57 -10.04 -8.38
C HIS A 242 6.57 -8.99 -7.92
N ASP A 243 7.28 -8.37 -8.86
CA ASP A 243 8.28 -7.32 -8.59
C ASP A 243 7.72 -6.16 -7.76
N SER A 244 6.43 -5.82 -7.95
CA SER A 244 5.75 -4.76 -7.19
C SER A 244 5.60 -5.03 -5.69
N THR A 245 5.97 -6.23 -5.22
CA THR A 245 5.86 -6.66 -3.82
C THR A 245 7.22 -6.94 -3.18
N TRP A 246 8.31 -6.65 -3.89
CA TRP A 246 9.66 -6.88 -3.39
C TRP A 246 9.96 -6.01 -2.14
N PRO A 247 10.16 -6.61 -0.94
CA PRO A 247 10.18 -5.84 0.31
C PRO A 247 11.57 -5.32 0.72
N GLY A 248 12.61 -5.63 -0.06
CA GLY A 248 13.98 -5.21 0.18
C GLY A 248 14.70 -5.90 1.34
N VAL A 249 16.01 -5.64 1.44
CA VAL A 249 16.95 -6.35 2.32
C VAL A 249 16.59 -6.36 3.80
N ALA A 250 16.04 -5.27 4.34
CA ALA A 250 15.68 -5.17 5.75
C ALA A 250 14.56 -6.17 6.11
N THR A 251 13.57 -6.31 5.23
CA THR A 251 12.50 -7.29 5.41
C THR A 251 12.99 -8.71 5.24
N PHE A 252 13.86 -8.97 4.26
CA PHE A 252 14.48 -10.29 4.11
C PHE A 252 15.33 -10.69 5.32
N SER A 253 15.94 -9.72 6.01
CA SER A 253 16.68 -9.99 7.25
C SER A 253 15.76 -10.53 8.34
N VAL A 254 14.58 -9.93 8.52
CA VAL A 254 13.55 -10.42 9.45
C VAL A 254 13.08 -11.82 9.05
N LEU A 255 12.80 -12.04 7.76
CA LEU A 255 12.34 -13.35 7.28
C LEU A 255 13.40 -14.44 7.47
N LEU A 256 14.67 -14.12 7.26
CA LEU A 256 15.77 -15.05 7.48
C LEU A 256 15.96 -15.38 8.97
N GLU A 257 15.86 -14.38 9.84
CA GLU A 257 15.89 -14.55 11.29
C GLU A 257 14.79 -15.51 11.77
N GLU A 258 13.56 -15.32 11.27
CA GLU A 258 12.37 -16.04 11.72
C GLU A 258 12.20 -17.44 11.11
N PHE A 259 12.59 -17.62 9.84
CA PHE A 259 12.33 -18.86 9.11
C PHE A 259 13.59 -19.65 8.73
N GLY A 260 14.78 -19.05 8.81
CA GLY A 260 16.03 -19.65 8.39
C GLY A 260 16.18 -19.74 6.86
N ILE A 261 17.40 -20.09 6.42
CA ILE A 261 17.73 -20.11 4.98
C ILE A 261 16.96 -21.19 4.20
N ASP A 262 16.65 -22.32 4.84
CA ASP A 262 15.93 -23.44 4.22
C ASP A 262 14.51 -23.05 3.76
N TRP A 263 13.91 -22.02 4.35
CA TRP A 263 12.59 -21.51 3.94
C TRP A 263 12.61 -20.89 2.54
N PHE A 264 13.77 -20.39 2.10
CA PHE A 264 14.00 -19.86 0.77
C PHE A 264 14.41 -20.92 -0.26
N LYS A 265 14.58 -22.17 0.15
CA LYS A 265 14.89 -23.25 -0.79
C LYS A 265 13.75 -23.45 -1.77
N ASP A 266 14.08 -23.56 -3.04
CA ASP A 266 13.17 -23.76 -4.16
C ASP A 266 12.08 -22.66 -4.24
N SER A 267 12.37 -21.44 -3.78
CA SER A 267 11.43 -20.32 -3.84
C SER A 267 11.65 -19.41 -5.04
N GLY A 268 12.87 -19.40 -5.59
CA GLY A 268 13.30 -18.42 -6.59
C GLY A 268 13.65 -17.04 -6.01
N THR A 269 13.77 -16.90 -4.69
CA THR A 269 14.02 -15.60 -4.05
C THR A 269 15.37 -15.01 -4.49
N LEU A 270 16.44 -15.82 -4.57
CA LEU A 270 17.76 -15.32 -4.99
C LEU A 270 17.74 -14.84 -6.46
N GLN A 271 17.01 -15.56 -7.32
CA GLN A 271 16.79 -15.27 -8.73
C GLN A 271 16.04 -13.95 -8.91
N ILE A 272 14.95 -13.76 -8.16
CA ILE A 272 14.18 -12.51 -8.17
C ILE A 272 15.02 -11.35 -7.63
N ALA A 273 15.80 -11.54 -6.56
CA ALA A 273 16.69 -10.52 -6.01
C ALA A 273 17.69 -10.03 -7.07
N ALA A 274 18.29 -10.98 -7.79
CA ALA A 274 19.21 -10.71 -8.88
C ALA A 274 18.53 -9.97 -10.05
N ARG A 275 17.32 -10.40 -10.44
CA ARG A 275 16.49 -9.73 -11.46
C ARG A 275 16.20 -8.28 -11.09
N ASN A 276 15.88 -8.03 -9.82
CA ASN A 276 15.55 -6.70 -9.29
C ASN A 276 16.79 -5.84 -9.00
N LYS A 277 18.01 -6.34 -9.28
CA LYS A 277 19.28 -5.66 -8.99
C LYS A 277 19.47 -5.33 -7.51
N ASP A 278 18.83 -6.09 -6.63
CA ASP A 278 18.93 -5.89 -5.19
C ASP A 278 20.13 -6.64 -4.64
N LEU A 279 21.32 -6.05 -4.85
CA LEU A 279 22.58 -6.64 -4.39
C LEU A 279 22.58 -6.87 -2.86
N GLY A 280 21.93 -6.00 -2.09
CA GLY A 280 21.84 -6.15 -0.64
C GLY A 280 21.15 -7.45 -0.24
N THR A 281 20.01 -7.75 -0.88
CA THR A 281 19.31 -9.02 -0.64
C THR A 281 20.08 -10.22 -1.20
N VAL A 282 20.71 -10.10 -2.38
CA VAL A 282 21.58 -11.17 -2.93
C VAL A 282 22.70 -11.51 -1.95
N ALA A 283 23.42 -10.51 -1.45
CA ALA A 283 24.50 -10.68 -0.47
C ALA A 283 24.00 -11.29 0.83
N LEU A 284 22.86 -10.82 1.36
CA LEU A 284 22.25 -11.36 2.57
C LEU A 284 21.97 -12.86 2.44
N LEU A 285 21.34 -13.29 1.34
CA LEU A 285 20.96 -14.69 1.12
C LEU A 285 22.19 -15.60 0.94
N LEU A 286 23.19 -15.17 0.18
CA LEU A 286 24.41 -15.96 -0.04
C LEU A 286 25.24 -16.09 1.24
N ASN A 287 25.38 -15.01 2.01
CA ASN A 287 26.06 -15.06 3.31
C ASN A 287 25.33 -15.96 4.31
N ALA A 288 24.02 -16.11 4.17
CA ALA A 288 23.21 -17.02 4.95
C ALA A 288 23.27 -18.49 4.48
N GLY A 289 23.97 -18.77 3.37
CA GLY A 289 24.15 -20.12 2.85
C GLY A 289 23.20 -20.53 1.72
N ALA A 290 22.53 -19.58 1.05
CA ALA A 290 21.77 -19.91 -0.17
C ALA A 290 22.69 -20.53 -1.23
N ASP A 291 22.21 -21.55 -1.94
CA ASP A 291 22.92 -22.12 -3.08
C ASP A 291 22.89 -21.15 -4.27
N VAL A 292 24.06 -20.60 -4.61
CA VAL A 292 24.24 -19.65 -5.71
C VAL A 292 23.84 -20.24 -7.08
N ASN A 293 23.92 -21.56 -7.23
CA ASN A 293 23.59 -22.29 -8.45
C ASN A 293 22.24 -23.02 -8.34
N GLU A 294 21.39 -22.64 -7.39
CA GLU A 294 20.10 -23.29 -7.17
C GLU A 294 19.27 -23.36 -8.47
N GLU A 295 18.86 -24.58 -8.80
CA GLU A 295 17.86 -24.85 -9.82
C GLU A 295 16.49 -24.90 -9.16
N VAL A 296 15.73 -23.82 -9.32
CA VAL A 296 14.37 -23.71 -8.82
C VAL A 296 13.47 -24.60 -9.66
N THR A 297 12.53 -25.34 -9.09
CA THR A 297 11.54 -26.06 -9.88
C THR A 297 10.61 -25.08 -10.57
N ASP A 298 10.24 -25.36 -11.81
CA ASP A 298 9.39 -24.48 -12.62
C ASP A 298 8.13 -24.06 -11.85
N TRP A 299 7.86 -22.75 -11.79
CA TRP A 299 6.68 -22.17 -11.16
C TRP A 299 5.37 -22.59 -11.84
N SER A 300 5.41 -23.22 -13.02
CA SER A 300 4.37 -24.05 -13.65
C SER A 300 2.93 -23.78 -13.20
N ARG A 301 2.44 -22.56 -13.46
CA ARG A 301 1.00 -22.24 -13.37
C ARG A 301 0.32 -22.04 -14.72
N ASP A 302 1.07 -21.83 -15.81
CA ASP A 302 0.49 -21.83 -17.15
C ASP A 302 1.43 -22.46 -18.18
N VAL A 303 1.05 -23.62 -18.71
CA VAL A 303 1.75 -24.34 -19.78
C VAL A 303 1.81 -23.52 -21.08
N ARG A 304 0.94 -22.50 -21.21
CA ARG A 304 0.87 -21.60 -22.37
C ARG A 304 1.86 -20.45 -22.29
N GLU A 305 2.26 -20.06 -21.07
CA GLU A 305 3.38 -19.17 -20.88
C GLU A 305 4.64 -20.04 -20.92
N HIS A 306 5.25 -20.16 -22.10
CA HIS A 306 6.56 -20.80 -22.27
C HIS A 306 7.64 -20.00 -21.52
N ARG A 307 7.62 -19.99 -20.18
CA ARG A 307 8.79 -19.63 -19.42
C ARG A 307 9.72 -20.83 -19.50
N ALA A 308 10.77 -20.59 -20.28
CA ALA A 308 11.94 -21.43 -20.40
C ALA A 308 12.44 -21.84 -19.01
N ALA A 309 13.01 -23.04 -18.95
CA ALA A 309 13.69 -23.67 -17.83
C ALA A 309 14.13 -22.73 -16.68
N PRO A 310 14.06 -23.21 -15.43
CA PRO A 310 14.42 -22.39 -14.29
C PRO A 310 15.79 -21.75 -14.46
N LEU A 311 15.79 -20.42 -14.45
CA LEU A 311 16.98 -19.62 -14.63
C LEU A 311 17.71 -19.52 -13.28
N THR A 312 19.03 -19.70 -13.29
CA THR A 312 19.83 -19.45 -12.08
C THR A 312 19.91 -17.96 -11.79
N ALA A 313 20.31 -17.57 -10.58
CA ALA A 313 20.43 -16.16 -10.20
C ALA A 313 21.39 -15.38 -11.12
N LEU A 314 22.44 -16.03 -11.62
CA LEU A 314 23.36 -15.43 -12.58
C LEU A 314 22.69 -15.10 -13.91
N HIS A 315 21.79 -15.97 -14.40
CA HIS A 315 21.04 -15.66 -15.62
C HIS A 315 20.13 -14.45 -15.43
N GLU A 316 19.40 -14.41 -14.32
CA GLU A 316 18.51 -13.27 -14.03
C GLU A 316 19.30 -11.95 -13.92
N ALA A 317 20.48 -11.97 -13.28
CA ALA A 317 21.36 -10.80 -13.21
C ALA A 317 21.83 -10.32 -14.60
N LEU A 318 22.12 -11.26 -15.52
CA LEU A 318 22.51 -10.95 -16.91
C LEU A 318 21.37 -10.26 -17.66
N TYR A 319 20.16 -10.81 -17.62
CA TYR A 319 18.98 -10.22 -18.28
C TYR A 319 18.56 -8.88 -17.65
N ALA A 320 18.73 -8.74 -16.34
CA ALA A 320 18.54 -7.47 -15.65
C ALA A 320 19.59 -6.41 -16.01
N ARG A 321 20.71 -6.80 -16.62
CA ARG A 321 21.86 -5.91 -16.91
C ARG A 321 22.48 -5.35 -15.64
N SER A 322 22.68 -6.21 -14.63
CA SER A 322 23.29 -5.83 -13.36
C SER A 322 24.73 -6.33 -13.30
N GLU A 323 25.68 -5.56 -13.85
CA GLU A 323 27.10 -5.94 -13.85
C GLU A 323 27.62 -6.22 -12.44
N GLU A 324 27.25 -5.39 -11.47
CA GLU A 324 27.66 -5.52 -10.07
C GLU A 324 27.17 -6.84 -9.47
N THR A 325 25.89 -7.18 -9.65
CA THR A 325 25.32 -8.46 -9.20
C THR A 325 25.95 -9.64 -9.92
N VAL A 326 26.26 -9.52 -11.22
CA VAL A 326 26.96 -10.57 -11.98
C VAL A 326 28.33 -10.87 -11.37
N ARG A 327 29.15 -9.83 -11.11
CA ARG A 327 30.48 -9.99 -10.50
C ARG A 327 30.37 -10.66 -9.14
N TYR A 328 29.47 -10.15 -8.30
CA TYR A 328 29.26 -10.66 -6.95
C TYR A 328 28.84 -12.13 -6.94
N LEU A 329 27.89 -12.52 -7.81
CA LEU A 329 27.45 -13.91 -7.94
C LEU A 329 28.61 -14.83 -8.39
N VAL A 330 29.40 -14.40 -9.38
CA VAL A 330 30.56 -15.16 -9.87
C VAL A 330 31.62 -15.34 -8.78
N GLU A 331 31.92 -14.29 -8.00
CA GLU A 331 32.82 -14.36 -6.85
C GLU A 331 32.36 -15.38 -5.80
N HIS A 332 31.05 -15.61 -5.69
CA HIS A 332 30.45 -16.61 -4.80
C HIS A 332 30.27 -17.99 -5.46
N GLY A 333 30.86 -18.21 -6.64
CA GLY A 333 30.88 -19.52 -7.30
C GLY A 333 29.70 -19.78 -8.25
N ALA A 334 28.95 -18.76 -8.64
CA ALA A 334 27.93 -18.89 -9.67
C ALA A 334 28.55 -19.32 -10.99
N ARG A 335 27.88 -20.25 -11.69
CA ARG A 335 28.30 -20.72 -13.02
C ARG A 335 27.16 -20.58 -14.01
N LEU A 336 27.51 -20.12 -15.22
CA LEU A 336 26.60 -20.05 -16.35
C LEU A 336 26.72 -21.35 -17.16
N PRO A 337 25.68 -22.20 -17.24
CA PRO A 337 25.71 -23.39 -18.07
C PRO A 337 25.91 -23.02 -19.54
N ARG A 338 26.81 -23.74 -20.20
CA ARG A 338 27.23 -23.44 -21.58
C ARG A 338 26.08 -23.46 -22.60
N LYS A 339 25.01 -24.21 -22.34
CA LYS A 339 23.80 -24.23 -23.19
C LYS A 339 23.17 -22.84 -23.37
N TYR A 340 23.35 -21.94 -22.43
CA TYR A 340 22.85 -20.56 -22.50
C TYR A 340 23.85 -19.60 -23.17
N VAL A 341 25.11 -20.01 -23.32
CA VAL A 341 26.15 -19.27 -24.06
C VAL A 341 26.03 -19.50 -25.56
N ALA A 342 25.64 -20.72 -25.94
CA ALA A 342 25.37 -21.05 -27.33
C ALA A 342 24.11 -20.30 -27.78
N ASP A 343 24.30 -19.14 -28.42
CA ASP A 343 23.24 -18.35 -29.07
C ASP A 343 23.32 -18.52 -30.60
N PRO A 344 23.07 -19.74 -31.15
CA PRO A 344 23.24 -20.02 -32.57
C PRO A 344 22.31 -19.20 -33.46
N TYR A 345 21.22 -18.68 -32.89
CA TYR A 345 20.19 -17.90 -33.59
C TYR A 345 20.32 -16.38 -33.36
N ASN A 346 21.35 -15.94 -32.63
CA ASN A 346 21.59 -14.53 -32.33
C ASN A 346 20.39 -13.83 -31.65
N LEU A 347 19.67 -14.55 -30.78
CA LEU A 347 18.47 -14.09 -30.09
C LEU A 347 18.79 -13.32 -28.81
N VAL A 348 20.00 -13.48 -28.25
CA VAL A 348 20.38 -12.78 -27.02
C VAL A 348 20.65 -11.31 -27.33
N PRO A 349 20.06 -10.35 -26.58
CA PRO A 349 20.33 -8.92 -26.76
C PRO A 349 21.83 -8.60 -26.67
N LYS A 350 22.31 -7.65 -27.50
CA LYS A 350 23.74 -7.32 -27.62
C LYS A 350 24.38 -6.92 -26.28
N ASP A 351 23.64 -6.18 -25.47
CA ASP A 351 24.05 -5.74 -24.14
C ASP A 351 24.18 -6.89 -23.14
N VAL A 352 23.33 -7.91 -23.24
CA VAL A 352 23.46 -9.14 -22.45
C VAL A 352 24.71 -9.93 -22.89
N LYS A 353 25.03 -9.95 -24.19
CA LYS A 353 26.26 -10.59 -24.69
C LYS A 353 27.54 -9.99 -24.12
N VAL A 354 27.56 -8.67 -23.88
CA VAL A 354 28.70 -8.00 -23.23
C VAL A 354 28.90 -8.57 -21.83
N LEU A 355 27.83 -8.72 -21.04
CA LEU A 355 27.91 -9.30 -19.71
C LEU A 355 28.22 -10.80 -19.73
N MET A 356 27.79 -11.54 -20.75
CA MET A 356 28.21 -12.94 -20.93
C MET A 356 29.72 -13.05 -21.20
N GLY A 357 30.28 -12.12 -22.00
CA GLY A 357 31.73 -12.02 -22.21
C GLY A 357 32.47 -11.69 -20.91
N LEU A 358 31.87 -10.88 -20.03
CA LEU A 358 32.39 -10.69 -18.67
C LEU A 358 32.41 -12.00 -17.89
N VAL A 359 31.31 -12.75 -17.84
CA VAL A 359 31.24 -14.06 -17.14
C VAL A 359 32.29 -15.03 -17.70
N GLU A 360 32.51 -15.05 -19.01
CA GLU A 360 33.57 -15.83 -19.65
C GLU A 360 34.97 -15.39 -19.20
N SER A 361 35.24 -14.08 -19.19
CA SER A 361 36.54 -13.55 -18.73
C SER A 361 36.81 -13.83 -17.26
N LEU A 362 35.77 -13.98 -16.44
CA LEU A 362 35.84 -14.36 -15.03
C LEU A 362 35.96 -15.88 -14.83
N GLY A 363 35.95 -16.69 -15.91
CA GLY A 363 36.07 -18.14 -15.84
C GLY A 363 34.82 -18.86 -15.30
N ALA A 364 33.66 -18.19 -15.33
CA ALA A 364 32.42 -18.68 -14.72
C ALA A 364 31.49 -19.41 -15.70
N ILE A 365 32.02 -19.94 -16.81
CA ILE A 365 31.27 -20.82 -17.72
C ILE A 365 31.35 -22.25 -17.19
N GLY A 366 30.19 -22.87 -16.97
CA GLY A 366 30.09 -24.27 -16.57
C GLY A 366 30.62 -25.21 -17.66
N SER A 367 31.31 -26.28 -17.27
CA SER A 367 31.67 -27.36 -18.19
C SER A 367 30.40 -28.10 -18.64
N ASN A 368 30.37 -28.60 -19.87
CA ASN A 368 29.24 -29.40 -20.43
C ASN A 368 29.02 -30.76 -19.72
N THR A 369 29.69 -31.01 -18.60
CA THR A 369 29.61 -32.27 -17.87
C THR A 369 28.36 -32.31 -17.01
N GLN A 370 27.23 -32.65 -17.65
CA GLN A 370 26.21 -33.56 -17.11
C GLN A 370 25.23 -33.89 -18.25
N LEU A 371 25.43 -35.07 -18.85
CA LEU A 371 24.40 -35.87 -19.49
C LEU A 371 24.05 -37.00 -18.54
#